data_AF-J9GKV7-F1
#
_entry.id   AF-J9GKV7-F1
#
_cell.length_a   1.000
_cell.length_b   1.000
_cell.length_c   1.000
_cell.angle_alpha   90.00
_cell.angle_beta   90.00
_cell.angle_gamma   90.00
#
_symmetry.space_group_name_H-M   'P 1'
#
loop_
_entity.id
_entity.type
_entity.pdbx_description
1 polymer ?
#
loop_
_entity_poly.entity_id
_entity_poly.type
_entity_poly.pdbx_seq_one_letter_code
_entity_poly.pdbx_strand_id
1 'polypeptide(L)'
;MFAVALTHWTELTRVVRAEVLQIRSSQYVKAAYKMGKSKFWVAKEHIIPHVLPVYLIGVILLFPHAIMHEAAITFLGFGLSAEQPAIGVILSESMKHISTGKWWLALFPGLMLLLAMMFFDVIGENLKRLLNPSSGNE
;
A
#
# COMPACT_ATOMS: atom_id res chain seq x y z
N MET A 1 -8.82 -6.89 5.98
CA MET A 1 -7.70 -6.02 6.43
C MET A 1 -6.60 -6.76 7.18
N PHE A 2 -6.88 -7.54 8.24
CA PHE A 2 -5.82 -8.24 9.00
C PHE A 2 -4.93 -9.16 8.15
N ALA A 3 -5.51 -9.91 7.21
CA ALA A 3 -4.75 -10.78 6.30
C ALA A 3 -3.74 -9.99 5.43
N VAL A 4 -4.12 -8.80 4.96
CA VAL A 4 -3.25 -7.95 4.15
C VAL A 4 -2.13 -7.37 5.00
N ALA A 5 -2.44 -6.91 6.21
CA ALA A 5 -1.43 -6.46 7.16
C ALA A 5 -0.42 -7.58 7.49
N LEU A 6 -0.88 -8.80 7.72
CA LEU A 6 -0.04 -9.97 8.01
C LEU A 6 0.82 -10.43 6.82
N THR A 7 0.37 -10.21 5.59
CA THR A 7 1.10 -10.65 4.38
C THR A 7 2.07 -9.59 3.86
N HIS A 8 1.74 -8.31 3.99
CA HIS A 8 2.50 -7.22 3.37
C HIS A 8 3.36 -6.40 4.34
N TRP A 9 3.26 -6.60 5.66
CA TRP A 9 4.09 -5.87 6.63
C TRP A 9 5.59 -6.10 6.44
N THR A 10 5.99 -7.29 5.98
CA THR A 10 7.41 -7.67 5.81
C THR A 10 8.09 -6.81 4.75
N GLU A 11 7.41 -6.58 3.63
CA GLU A 11 7.92 -5.76 2.53
C GLU A 11 8.06 -4.30 2.95
N LEU A 12 7.03 -3.73 3.58
CA LEU A 12 7.08 -2.36 4.09
C LEU A 12 8.17 -2.19 5.15
N THR A 13 8.30 -3.16 6.05
CA THR A 13 9.35 -3.17 7.09
C THR A 13 10.74 -3.23 6.47
N ARG A 14 10.94 -4.01 5.40
CA ARG A 14 12.21 -4.09 4.66
C ARG A 14 12.60 -2.74 4.06
N VAL A 15 11.66 -2.05 3.42
CA VAL A 15 11.88 -0.71 2.83
C VAL A 15 12.23 0.31 3.92
N VAL A 16 11.40 0.38 4.97
CA VAL A 16 11.64 1.30 6.11
C VAL A 16 12.98 1.02 6.78
N ARG A 17 13.35 -0.25 6.96
CA ARG A 17 14.63 -0.63 7.56
C ARG A 17 15.81 -0.16 6.71
N ALA A 18 15.73 -0.26 5.38
CA ALA A 18 16.77 0.24 4.49
C ALA A 18 16.98 1.75 4.67
N GLU A 19 15.88 2.52 4.72
CA GLU A 19 15.91 3.97 4.93
C GLU A 19 16.53 4.33 6.29
N VAL A 20 16.11 3.64 7.35
CA VAL A 20 16.66 3.83 8.71
C VAL A 20 18.17 3.55 8.75
N LEU A 21 18.65 2.51 8.06
CA LEU A 21 20.07 2.18 7.99
C LEU A 21 20.85 3.28 7.25
N GLN A 22 20.31 3.78 6.14
CA GLN A 22 20.89 4.89 5.38
C GLN A 22 21.02 6.15 6.25
N ILE A 23 19.94 6.57 6.91
CA ILE A 23 19.94 7.74 7.82
C ILE A 23 20.94 7.55 8.95
N ARG A 24 20.98 6.36 9.58
CA ARG A 24 21.91 6.06 10.67
C ARG A 24 23.38 6.15 10.25
N SER A 25 23.68 5.84 8.99
CA SER A 25 25.04 5.92 8.45
C SER A 25 25.49 7.35 8.10
N SER A 26 24.56 8.31 8.06
CA SER A 26 24.79 9.70 7.65
C SER A 26 25.71 10.47 8.59
N GLN A 27 26.42 11.47 8.04
CA GLN A 27 27.39 12.27 8.80
C GLN A 27 26.71 13.13 9.87
N TYR A 28 25.51 13.66 9.61
CA TYR A 28 24.79 14.50 10.57
C TYR A 28 24.29 13.70 11.78
N VAL A 29 23.82 12.46 11.58
CA VAL A 29 23.46 11.55 12.70
C VAL A 29 24.70 11.19 13.53
N LYS A 30 25.83 10.89 12.87
CA LYS A 30 27.10 10.63 13.56
C LYS A 30 27.58 11.84 14.36
N ALA A 31 27.43 13.05 13.82
CA ALA A 31 27.75 14.29 14.52
C ALA A 31 26.83 14.51 15.74
N ALA A 32 25.52 14.28 15.62
CA ALA A 32 24.59 14.38 16.74
C ALA A 32 24.97 13.43 17.90
N TYR A 33 25.41 12.21 17.59
CA TYR A 33 25.93 11.29 18.62
C TYR A 33 27.23 11.80 19.27
N LYS A 34 28.15 12.38 18.49
CA LYS A 34 29.38 13.00 19.04
C LYS A 34 29.08 14.21 19.96
N MET A 35 27.95 14.88 19.76
CA MET A 35 27.46 15.96 20.62
C MET A 35 26.72 15.46 21.88
N GLY A 36 26.79 14.15 22.18
CA GLY A 36 26.21 13.57 23.40
C GLY A 36 24.68 13.36 23.34
N LYS A 37 24.06 13.44 22.16
CA LYS A 37 22.61 13.22 22.03
C LYS A 37 22.26 11.74 22.23
N SER A 38 21.14 11.48 22.93
CA SER A 38 20.66 10.13 23.19
C SER A 38 20.08 9.47 21.93
N LYS A 39 20.07 8.12 21.91
CA LYS A 39 19.48 7.34 20.81
C LYS A 39 18.01 7.69 20.56
N PHE A 40 17.25 7.98 21.62
CA PHE A 40 15.84 8.35 21.53
C PHE A 40 15.66 9.74 20.90
N TRP A 41 16.50 10.71 21.28
CA TRP A 41 16.47 12.04 20.68
C TRP A 41 16.77 11.99 19.18
N VAL A 42 17.82 11.26 18.78
CA VAL A 42 18.16 11.07 17.36
C VAL A 42 17.02 10.37 16.60
N ALA A 43 16.39 9.36 17.21
CA ALA A 43 15.26 8.67 16.58
C ALA A 43 14.08 9.62 16.34
N LYS A 44 13.70 10.42 17.34
CA LYS A 44 12.58 11.36 17.24
C LYS A 44 12.85 12.53 16.30
N GLU A 45 14.07 13.09 16.36
CA GLU A 45 14.40 14.33 15.66
C GLU A 45 14.91 14.09 14.23
N HIS A 46 15.59 12.98 13.97
CA HIS A 46 16.24 12.73 12.69
C HIS A 46 15.66 11.53 11.93
N ILE A 47 15.36 10.43 12.61
CA ILE A 47 14.93 9.20 11.93
C ILE A 47 13.44 9.25 11.59
N ILE A 48 12.57 9.46 12.58
CA ILE A 48 11.11 9.46 12.41
C ILE A 48 10.65 10.45 11.34
N PRO A 49 11.01 11.76 11.38
CA PRO A 49 10.52 12.71 10.38
C PRO A 49 11.01 12.41 8.96
N HIS A 50 12.15 11.73 8.81
CA HIS A 50 12.70 11.35 7.51
C HIS A 50 12.05 10.07 6.95
N VAL A 51 11.76 9.11 7.81
CA VAL A 51 11.18 7.82 7.43
C VAL A 51 9.66 7.89 7.28
N LEU A 52 9.00 8.81 8.00
CA LEU A 52 7.53 8.94 8.00
C LEU A 52 6.93 9.13 6.60
N PRO A 53 7.48 9.99 5.71
CA PRO A 53 6.97 10.12 4.34
C PRO A 53 7.11 8.81 3.55
N VAL A 54 8.26 8.14 3.64
CA VAL A 54 8.51 6.84 2.98
C VAL A 54 7.54 5.77 3.47
N TYR A 55 7.28 5.73 4.79
CA TYR A 55 6.31 4.83 5.40
C TYR A 55 4.89 5.11 4.89
N LEU A 56 4.45 6.38 4.86
CA LEU A 56 3.11 6.76 4.41
C LEU A 56 2.88 6.41 2.93
N ILE A 57 3.87 6.67 2.06
CA ILE A 57 3.83 6.23 0.66
C ILE A 57 3.68 4.71 0.59
N GLY A 58 4.50 3.99 1.35
CA GLY A 58 4.45 2.53 1.39
C GLY A 58 3.07 2.01 1.79
N VAL A 59 2.42 2.62 2.78
CA VAL A 59 1.05 2.28 3.18
C VAL A 59 0.05 2.54 2.06
N ILE A 60 0.16 3.64 1.33
CA ILE A 60 -0.73 3.95 0.19
C ILE A 60 -0.58 2.88 -0.90
N LEU A 61 0.64 2.47 -1.21
CA LEU A 61 0.92 1.43 -2.21
C LEU A 61 0.40 0.03 -1.81
N LEU A 62 0.03 -0.19 -0.54
CA LEU A 62 -0.61 -1.44 -0.11
C LEU A 62 -2.12 -1.46 -0.40
N PHE A 63 -2.77 -0.33 -0.68
CA PHE A 63 -4.21 -0.28 -0.93
C PHE A 63 -4.65 -1.13 -2.15
N PRO A 64 -3.99 -1.06 -3.31
CA PRO A 64 -4.33 -1.92 -4.45
C PRO A 64 -4.32 -3.42 -4.09
N HIS A 65 -3.30 -3.85 -3.35
CA HIS A 65 -3.19 -5.22 -2.85
C HIS A 65 -4.31 -5.57 -1.87
N ALA A 66 -4.68 -4.64 -1.00
CA ALA A 66 -5.75 -4.82 -0.03
C ALA A 66 -7.11 -4.99 -0.70
N ILE A 67 -7.40 -4.12 -1.67
CA ILE A 67 -8.63 -4.14 -2.48
C ILE A 67 -8.72 -5.46 -3.25
N MET A 68 -7.63 -5.89 -3.89
CA MET A 68 -7.63 -7.14 -4.65
C MET A 68 -7.84 -8.37 -3.75
N HIS A 69 -7.23 -8.43 -2.57
CA HIS A 69 -7.47 -9.52 -1.62
C HIS A 69 -8.91 -9.53 -1.11
N GLU A 70 -9.47 -8.37 -0.77
CA GLU A 70 -10.86 -8.26 -0.31
C GLU A 70 -11.84 -8.71 -1.40
N ALA A 71 -11.64 -8.25 -2.64
CA ALA A 71 -12.45 -8.64 -3.78
C ALA A 71 -12.32 -10.14 -4.08
N ALA A 72 -11.12 -10.72 -4.00
CA ALA A 72 -10.91 -12.15 -4.21
C ALA A 72 -11.60 -13.01 -3.14
N ILE A 73 -11.47 -12.62 -1.87
CA ILE A 73 -12.07 -13.33 -0.73
C ILE A 73 -13.60 -13.30 -0.83
N THR A 74 -14.19 -12.12 -1.05
CA THR A 74 -15.64 -11.95 -1.18
C THR A 74 -16.20 -12.56 -2.46
N PHE A 75 -15.43 -12.59 -3.55
CA PHE A 75 -15.79 -13.30 -4.78
C PHE A 75 -15.93 -14.81 -4.58
N LEU A 76 -15.01 -15.40 -3.79
CA LEU A 76 -15.03 -16.82 -3.41
C LEU A 76 -16.14 -17.16 -2.40
N GLY A 77 -16.90 -16.17 -1.92
CA GLY A 77 -17.98 -16.35 -0.96
C GLY A 77 -17.53 -16.43 0.50
N PHE A 78 -16.27 -16.11 0.78
CA PHE A 78 -15.76 -15.95 2.15
C PHE A 78 -15.84 -14.47 2.53
N GLY A 79 -16.36 -14.14 3.72
CA GLY A 79 -16.38 -12.75 4.20
C GLY A 79 -17.79 -12.21 4.42
N LEU A 80 -18.17 -11.18 3.66
CA LEU A 80 -19.40 -10.39 3.88
C LEU A 80 -20.64 -11.14 3.37
N SER A 81 -21.78 -10.96 4.07
CA SER A 81 -23.09 -11.44 3.59
C SER A 81 -23.40 -10.79 2.23
N ALA A 82 -24.12 -11.48 1.34
CA ALA A 82 -24.52 -10.96 0.03
C ALA A 82 -25.34 -9.65 0.10
N GLU A 83 -25.88 -9.32 1.28
CA GLU A 83 -26.59 -8.08 1.56
C GLU A 83 -25.65 -6.85 1.66
N GLN A 84 -24.33 -7.06 1.82
CA GLN A 84 -23.36 -5.97 1.89
C GLN A 84 -22.73 -5.71 0.52
N PRO A 85 -22.73 -4.45 0.03
CA PRO A 85 -22.21 -4.12 -1.28
C PRO A 85 -20.68 -4.20 -1.30
N ALA A 86 -20.15 -5.32 -1.78
CA ALA A 86 -18.73 -5.54 -2.03
C ALA A 86 -18.48 -5.93 -3.49
N ILE A 87 -17.39 -5.42 -4.08
CA ILE A 87 -17.12 -5.62 -5.52
C ILE A 87 -16.98 -7.11 -5.85
N GLY A 88 -16.34 -7.89 -4.98
CA GLY A 88 -16.21 -9.34 -5.19
C GLY A 88 -17.55 -10.08 -5.17
N VAL A 89 -18.48 -9.68 -4.29
CA VAL A 89 -19.85 -10.23 -4.27
C VAL A 89 -20.57 -9.93 -5.59
N ILE A 90 -20.53 -8.66 -6.04
CA ILE A 90 -21.16 -8.24 -7.30
C ILE A 90 -20.60 -9.03 -8.48
N LEU A 91 -19.28 -9.23 -8.52
CA LEU A 91 -18.63 -9.99 -9.58
C LEU A 91 -19.02 -11.47 -9.54
N SER A 92 -19.15 -12.06 -8.34
CA SER A 92 -19.58 -13.45 -8.13
C SER A 92 -21.02 -13.68 -8.60
N GLU A 93 -21.92 -12.77 -8.26
CA GLU A 93 -23.32 -12.79 -8.75
C GLU A 93 -23.39 -12.61 -10.28
N SER A 94 -22.53 -11.78 -10.84
CA SER A 94 -22.47 -11.52 -12.27
C SER A 94 -22.04 -12.75 -13.06
N MET A 95 -21.17 -13.62 -12.52
CA MET A 95 -20.77 -14.88 -13.18
C MET A 95 -21.97 -15.78 -13.49
N LYS A 96 -23.00 -15.80 -12.64
CA LYS A 96 -24.23 -16.59 -12.85
C LYS A 96 -25.02 -16.11 -14.08
N HIS A 97 -24.86 -14.85 -14.45
CA HIS A 97 -25.61 -14.20 -15.52
C HIS A 97 -24.85 -14.20 -16.87
N ILE A 98 -23.56 -14.56 -16.89
CA ILE A 98 -22.77 -14.64 -18.13
C ILE A 98 -23.40 -15.61 -19.12
N SER A 99 -23.81 -16.80 -18.66
CA SER A 99 -24.43 -17.82 -19.50
C SER A 99 -25.78 -17.39 -20.09
N THR A 100 -26.40 -16.33 -19.55
CA THR A 100 -27.64 -15.73 -20.07
C THR A 100 -27.40 -14.54 -21.01
N GLY A 101 -26.14 -14.33 -21.42
CA GLY A 101 -25.74 -13.26 -22.35
C GLY A 101 -25.49 -11.91 -21.69
N LYS A 102 -25.66 -11.78 -20.36
CA LYS A 102 -25.47 -10.52 -19.62
C LYS A 102 -24.03 -10.31 -19.15
N TRP A 103 -23.07 -10.49 -20.05
CA TRP A 103 -21.63 -10.40 -19.77
C TRP A 103 -21.20 -9.02 -19.22
N TRP A 104 -21.91 -7.96 -19.59
CA TRP A 104 -21.64 -6.59 -19.13
C TRP A 104 -21.75 -6.42 -17.61
N LEU A 105 -22.56 -7.26 -16.94
CA LEU A 105 -22.69 -7.24 -15.48
C LEU A 105 -21.37 -7.58 -14.79
N ALA A 106 -20.52 -8.39 -15.42
CA ALA A 106 -19.18 -8.68 -14.92
C ALA A 106 -18.14 -7.64 -15.37
N LEU A 107 -18.26 -7.12 -16.60
CA LEU A 107 -17.27 -6.20 -17.17
C LEU A 107 -17.19 -4.89 -16.38
N PHE A 108 -18.33 -4.24 -16.10
CA PHE A 108 -18.31 -2.91 -15.47
C PHE A 108 -17.73 -2.92 -14.05
N PRO A 109 -18.14 -3.82 -13.14
CA PRO A 109 -17.53 -3.93 -11.81
C PRO A 109 -16.03 -4.27 -11.89
N GLY A 110 -15.64 -5.16 -12.81
CA GLY A 110 -14.23 -5.49 -13.04
C GLY A 110 -13.42 -4.28 -13.49
N LEU A 111 -13.95 -3.47 -14.41
CA LEU A 111 -13.29 -2.25 -14.87
C LEU A 111 -13.21 -1.19 -13.76
N MET A 112 -14.26 -1.02 -12.96
CA MET A 112 -14.24 -0.11 -11.82
C MET A 112 -13.20 -0.53 -10.78
N LEU A 113 -13.07 -1.83 -10.51
CA LEU A 113 -12.03 -2.37 -9.63
C LEU A 113 -10.63 -2.03 -10.15
N LEU A 114 -10.38 -2.27 -11.44
CA LEU A 114 -9.10 -1.97 -12.08
C LEU A 114 -8.77 -0.47 -12.01
N LEU A 115 -9.74 0.40 -12.33
CA LEU A 115 -9.56 1.85 -12.27
C LEU A 115 -9.28 2.33 -10.84
N ALA A 116 -9.98 1.78 -9.84
CA ALA A 116 -9.74 2.10 -8.44
C ALA A 116 -8.32 1.69 -8.01
N MET A 117 -7.88 0.48 -8.36
CA MET A 117 -6.51 0.02 -8.07
C MET A 117 -5.46 0.91 -8.74
N MET A 118 -5.64 1.21 -10.03
CA MET A 118 -4.73 2.07 -10.79
C MET A 118 -4.66 3.49 -10.20
N PHE A 119 -5.78 4.03 -9.72
CA PHE A 119 -5.81 5.34 -9.09
C PHE A 119 -4.92 5.40 -7.85
N PHE A 120 -5.01 4.43 -6.94
CA PHE A 120 -4.15 4.37 -5.76
C PHE A 120 -2.68 4.12 -6.11
N ASP A 121 -2.42 3.27 -7.09
CA ASP A 121 -1.07 2.95 -7.55
C ASP A 121 -0.38 4.19 -8.14
N VAL A 122 -1.05 4.88 -9.08
CA VAL A 122 -0.56 6.12 -9.70
C VAL A 122 -0.34 7.21 -8.65
N ILE A 123 -1.26 7.38 -7.69
CA ILE A 123 -1.07 8.38 -6.62
C ILE A 123 0.13 8.03 -5.75
N GLY A 124 0.27 6.77 -5.34
CA GLY A 124 1.38 6.31 -4.53
C GLY A 124 2.72 6.50 -5.24
N GLU A 125 2.81 6.14 -6.51
CA GLU A 125 4.01 6.35 -7.33
C GLU A 125 4.34 7.83 -7.52
N ASN A 126 3.36 8.67 -7.85
CA ASN A 126 3.59 10.10 -8.02
C ASN A 126 4.06 10.73 -6.72
N LEU A 127 3.45 10.37 -5.58
CA LEU A 127 3.87 10.86 -4.27
C LEU A 127 5.30 10.39 -3.94
N LYS A 128 5.65 9.15 -4.29
CA LYS A 128 7.02 8.62 -4.17
C LYS A 128 8.02 9.45 -4.97
N ARG A 129 7.69 9.78 -6.23
CA ARG A 129 8.55 10.57 -7.12
C ARG A 129 8.73 12.01 -6.61
N LEU A 130 7.67 12.63 -6.08
CA LEU A 130 7.74 13.98 -5.51
C LEU A 130 8.61 14.05 -4.25
N LEU A 131 8.55 13.02 -3.40
CA LEU A 131 9.29 12.98 -2.15
C LEU A 131 10.74 12.48 -2.31
N ASN A 132 11.04 11.75 -3.38
CA ASN A 132 12.39 11.30 -3.74
C ASN A 132 12.79 11.77 -5.15
N PRO A 133 13.15 13.06 -5.33
CA PRO A 133 13.55 13.58 -6.64
C PRO A 133 14.87 12.99 -7.18
N SER A 134 15.65 12.28 -6.35
CA SER A 134 16.93 11.70 -6.75
C SER A 134 16.82 10.37 -7.53
N SER A 135 15.63 9.78 -7.68
CA SER A 135 15.44 8.55 -8.47
C SER A 135 15.03 8.80 -9.93
N GLY A 136 15.19 10.03 -10.42
CA GLY A 136 14.87 10.43 -11.81
C GLY A 136 16.02 10.31 -12.82
N ASN A 137 17.18 9.79 -12.40
CA ASN A 137 18.34 9.54 -13.28
C ASN A 137 18.63 8.04 -13.34
N GLU A 138 17.72 7.27 -13.95
CA GLU A 138 18.01 5.97 -14.58
C GLU A 138 17.32 5.91 -15.93
#